data_AF-A0A315XV23-F1
#
_entry.id   AF-A0A315XV23-F1
#
_cell.length_a   1.000
_cell.length_b   1.000
_cell.length_c   1.000
_cell.angle_alpha   90.00
_cell.angle_beta   90.00
_cell.angle_gamma   90.00
#
_symmetry.space_group_name_H-M   'P 1'
#
loop_
_entity.id
_entity.type
_entity.pdbx_description
1 polymer ?
#
loop_
_entity_poly.entity_id
_entity_poly.type
_entity_poly.pdbx_seq_one_letter_code
_entity_poly.pdbx_strand_id
1 'polypeptide(L)' 'MTRLGQIVSELEKGDIPLEKAVELYGEGVKLSAECRKQLDSAQIKITEDDGKAPSEE' A
#
# COMPACT_ATOMS: atom_id res chain seq x y z
N MET A 1 5.19 -4.21 5.73
CA MET A 1 3.77 -4.66 5.76
C MET A 1 3.14 -4.63 7.16
N THR A 2 3.88 -4.91 8.24
CA THR A 2 3.33 -4.98 9.62
C THR A 2 2.57 -3.74 10.07
N ARG A 3 3.04 -2.54 9.70
CA ARG A 3 2.40 -1.27 10.09
C ARG A 3 1.02 -1.07 9.47
N LEU A 4 0.85 -1.39 8.19
CA LEU A 4 -0.44 -1.26 7.50
C LEU A 4 -1.48 -2.19 8.12
N GLY A 5 -1.11 -3.42 8.46
CA GLY A 5 -1.99 -4.36 9.17
C GLY A 5 -2.40 -3.85 10.56
N GLN A 6 -1.48 -3.23 11.30
CA GLN A 6 -1.81 -2.61 12.59
C GLN A 6 -2.78 -1.44 12.44
N ILE A 7 -2.57 -0.58 11.44
CA ILE A 7 -3.47 0.54 11.13
C ILE A 7 -4.88 0.01 10.83
N VAL A 8 -5.00 -1.01 9.98
CA VAL A 8 -6.29 -1.62 9.64
C VAL A 8 -6.97 -2.19 10.89
N SER A 9 -6.26 -2.95 11.72
CA SER A 9 -6.82 -3.46 12.98
C SER A 9 -7.24 -2.37 13.97
N GLU A 10 -6.53 -1.24 14.03
CA GLU A 10 -6.93 -0.11 14.89
C GLU A 10 -8.17 0.60 14.34
N LEU A 11 -8.28 0.77 13.03
CA LEU A 11 -9.46 1.34 12.37
C LEU A 11 -10.69 0.43 12.53
N GLU A 12 -10.52 -0.89 12.40
CA GLU A 12 -11.60 -1.88 12.56
C GLU A 12 -12.14 -2.01 13.99
N LYS A 13 -11.33 -1.70 15.00
CA LYS A 13 -11.77 -1.69 16.40
C LYS A 13 -12.86 -0.66 16.66
N GLY A 14 -12.91 0.43 15.91
CA GLY A 14 -13.92 1.49 16.04
C GLY A 14 -13.87 2.31 17.33
N ASP A 15 -13.01 1.96 18.30
CA ASP A 15 -12.84 2.63 19.61
C ASP A 15 -11.77 3.74 19.56
N ILE A 16 -11.62 4.41 18.42
CA ILE A 16 -10.62 5.46 18.22
C ILE A 16 -11.30 6.81 17.93
N PRO A 17 -10.78 7.91 18.46
CA PRO A 17 -11.32 9.24 18.18
C PRO A 17 -11.15 9.58 16.69
N LEU A 18 -12.09 10.37 16.16
CA LEU A 18 -12.16 10.71 14.74
C LEU A 18 -10.85 11.31 14.21
N GLU A 19 -10.22 12.23 14.94
CA GLU A 19 -8.92 12.80 14.56
C GLU A 19 -7.86 11.72 14.34
N LYS A 20 -7.79 10.74 15.25
CA LYS A 20 -6.83 9.63 15.15
C LYS A 20 -7.15 8.69 13.99
N ALA A 21 -8.43 8.45 13.73
CA ALA A 21 -8.85 7.67 12.57
C ALA A 21 -8.43 8.34 11.25
N VAL A 22 -8.57 9.67 11.15
CA VAL A 22 -8.13 10.45 9.98
C VAL A 22 -6.62 10.37 9.79
N GLU A 23 -5.84 10.50 10.88
CA GLU A 23 -4.38 10.36 10.83
C GLU A 23 -3.95 8.95 10.39
N LEU A 24 -4.53 7.92 11.00
CA LEU A 24 -4.25 6.51 10.69
C LEU A 24 -4.62 6.16 9.24
N TYR A 25 -5.75 6.65 8.76
CA TYR A 25 -6.15 6.48 7.37
C TYR A 25 -5.14 7.13 6.40
N GLY A 26 -4.71 8.36 6.68
CA GLY A 26 -3.69 9.05 5.88
C GLY A 26 -2.35 8.30 5.85
N GLU A 27 -1.94 7.74 6.98
CA GLU A 27 -0.75 6.88 7.08
C GLU A 27 -0.93 5.60 6.25
N GLY A 28 -2.08 4.94 6.35
CA GLY A 28 -2.41 3.72 5.62
C GLY A 28 -2.40 3.91 4.10
N VAL A 29 -2.94 5.03 3.61
CA VAL A 29 -2.93 5.37 2.17
C VAL A 29 -1.49 5.55 1.66
N LYS A 30 -0.63 6.25 2.41
CA LYS A 30 0.78 6.43 2.02
C LYS A 30 1.53 5.09 1.95
N LEU A 31 1.38 4.25 2.97
CA LEU A 31 2.01 2.93 3.02
C LEU A 31 1.52 2.01 1.88
N SER A 32 0.24 2.09 1.53
CA SER A 32 -0.33 1.33 0.42
C SER A 32 0.21 1.79 -0.92
N ALA A 33 0.31 3.11 -1.14
CA ALA A 33 0.92 3.67 -2.34
C ALA A 33 2.39 3.27 -2.48
N GLU A 34 3.14 3.25 -1.37
CA GLU A 34 4.53 2.83 -1.38
C GLU A 34 4.71 1.33 -1.67
N CYS A 35 3.85 0.47 -1.13
CA CYS A 35 3.83 -0.95 -1.51
C CYS A 35 3.55 -1.12 -3.01
N ARG A 36 2.60 -0.37 -3.54
CA ARG A 36 2.26 -0.41 -4.97
C ARG A 36 3.45 0.05 -5.82
N LYS A 37 4.14 1.12 -5.43
CA LYS A 37 5.32 1.62 -6.12
C LYS A 37 6.49 0.63 -6.12
N GLN A 38 6.67 -0.10 -5.01
CA GLN A 38 7.67 -1.17 -4.93
C GLN A 38 7.34 -2.35 -5.84
N LEU A 39 6.06 -2.75 -5.90
CA LEU A 39 5.59 -3.79 -6.83
C LEU A 39 5.79 -3.37 -8.28
N ASP A 40 5.38 -2.15 -8.64
CA ASP A 40 5.60 -1.55 -9.95
C ASP A 40 7.09 -1.60 -10.34
N SER A 41 7.95 -1.12 -9.45
CA SER A 41 9.39 -1.09 -9.70
C SER A 41 10.01 -2.49 -9.83
N ALA A 42 9.51 -3.48 -9.09
CA ALA A 42 9.93 -4.86 -9.24
C ALA A 42 9.44 -5.47 -10.56
N GLN A 43 8.22 -5.14 -10.99
CA GLN A 43 7.63 -5.60 -12.25
C GLN A 43 8.38 -5.02 -13.46
N ILE A 44 8.77 -3.74 -13.40
CA ILE A 44 9.59 -3.08 -14.42
C ILE A 44 10.94 -3.81 -14.56
N LYS A 45 11.63 -4.09 -13.45
CA LYS A 45 12.91 -4.81 -13.48
C LYS A 45 12.83 -6.21 -14.08
N ILE A 46 11.72 -6.92 -13.85
CA ILE A 46 11.50 -8.26 -14.43
C ILE A 46 11.28 -8.15 -15.94
N THR A 47 10.57 -7.10 -16.39
CA THR A 47 10.29 -6.86 -17.81
C THR A 47 11.53 -6.47 -18.61
N GLU A 48 12.51 -5.82 -17.97
CA GLU A 48 13.78 -5.43 -18.59
C GLU A 48 14.78 -6.60 -18.71
N ASP A 49 14.64 -7.64 -17.87
CA ASP A 49 15.56 -8.80 -17.83
C ASP A 49 15.02 -10.04 -18.55
N ASP A 50 13.70 -10.23 -18.63
CA ASP A 50 13.08 -11.29 -19.44
C ASP A 50 12.02 -10.68 -20.37
N GLY A 51 12.29 -10.75 -21.67
CA GLY A 51 11.48 -10.09 -22.69
C GLY A 51 10.00 -10.45 -22.60
N LYS A 52 9.17 -9.40 -22.57
CA LYS A 52 7.70 -9.33 -22.79
C LYS A 52 6.87 -9.21 -21.50
N ALA A 53 6.49 -7.98 -21.17
CA ALA A 53 5.30 -7.68 -20.38
C ALA A 53 4.15 -7.19 -21.27
N PRO A 54 2.89 -7.47 -20.89
CA PRO A 54 1.72 -7.34 -21.75
C PRO A 54 1.20 -5.90 -21.81
N SER A 55 0.56 -5.61 -22.93
CA SER A 55 -0.28 -4.44 -23.17
C SER A 55 -1.39 -4.31 -22.12
N GLU A 56 -1.40 -3.20 -21.39
CA GLU A 56 -2.56 -2.69 -20.66
C GLU A 56 -3.54 -2.03 -21.65
N GLU A 57 -4.82 -2.39 -21.53
CA GLU A 57 -5.98 -1.73 -22.16
C GLU A 57 -6.68 -0.86 -21.11
#